data_AF-A0AA35TCD4-F1
#
_entry.id   AF-A0AA35TCD4-F1
#
_cell.length_a   1.000
_cell.length_b   1.000
_cell.length_c   1.000
_cell.angle_alpha   90.00
_cell.angle_beta   90.00
_cell.angle_gamma   90.00
#
_symmetry.space_group_name_H-M   'P 1'
#
loop_
_entity.id
_entity.type
_entity.pdbx_description
1 polymer ?
#
loop_
_entity_poly.entity_id
_entity_poly.type
_entity_poly.pdbx_seq_one_letter_code
_entity_poly.pdbx_strand_id
1 'polypeptide(L)'
;MAPEIIKRQSYGAEVDIWSLGIMVIEMVDGEPPLFHCRPTEAMQFIRDHSNPSLRHPEKASPLLLDFLSKALVRDGEQRSTARKLLRHPFLKQAASPSSLAQLL
;
A
#
# COMPACT_ATOMS: atom_id res chain seq x y z
N MET A 1 7.34 -2.80 -5.67
CA MET A 1 6.93 -2.89 -7.09
C MET A 1 5.58 -3.57 -7.18
N ALA A 2 4.70 -3.11 -8.07
CA ALA A 2 3.39 -3.74 -8.28
C ALA A 2 3.53 -5.12 -8.98
N PRO A 3 2.59 -6.07 -8.75
CA PRO A 3 2.66 -7.42 -9.32
C PRO A 3 2.77 -7.46 -10.85
N GLU A 4 2.05 -6.60 -11.55
CA GLU A 4 2.01 -6.50 -13.01
C GLU A 4 3.37 -6.06 -13.59
N ILE A 5 4.11 -5.18 -12.90
CA ILE A 5 5.48 -4.80 -13.30
C ILE A 5 6.41 -6.00 -13.18
N ILE A 6 6.33 -6.75 -12.08
CA ILE A 6 7.16 -7.96 -11.86
C ILE A 6 6.86 -9.02 -12.91
N LYS A 7 5.59 -9.14 -13.32
CA LYS A 7 5.14 -10.04 -14.39
C LYS A 7 5.45 -9.52 -15.80
N ARG A 8 6.05 -8.34 -15.94
CA ARG A 8 6.34 -7.68 -17.23
C ARG A 8 5.08 -7.50 -18.10
N GLN A 9 3.96 -7.23 -17.46
CA GLN A 9 2.69 -6.93 -18.13
C GLN A 9 2.63 -5.43 -18.44
N SER A 10 1.75 -5.03 -19.36
CA SER A 10 1.41 -3.62 -19.56
C SER A 10 0.87 -3.04 -18.26
N TYR A 11 1.27 -1.81 -17.94
CA TYR A 11 0.85 -1.12 -16.72
C TYR A 11 0.65 0.37 -16.99
N GLY A 12 -0.20 1.00 -16.19
CA GLY A 12 -0.43 2.44 -16.16
C GLY A 12 -0.17 3.06 -14.79
N ALA A 13 -0.85 4.16 -14.50
CA ALA A 13 -0.69 4.93 -13.25
C ALA A 13 -1.16 4.18 -11.99
N GLU A 14 -1.91 3.09 -12.13
CA GLU A 14 -2.37 2.25 -11.03
C GLU A 14 -1.20 1.64 -10.23
N VAL A 15 -0.01 1.48 -10.81
CA VAL A 15 1.19 0.99 -10.11
C VAL A 15 1.64 1.93 -8.99
N ASP A 16 1.38 3.22 -9.12
CA ASP A 16 1.69 4.21 -8.09
C ASP A 16 0.76 4.06 -6.89
N ILE A 17 -0.49 3.64 -7.11
CA ILE A 17 -1.42 3.34 -6.03
C ILE A 17 -0.97 2.13 -5.22
N TRP A 18 -0.41 1.12 -5.89
CA TRP A 18 0.21 0.00 -5.18
C TRP A 18 1.37 0.47 -4.32
N SER A 19 2.27 1.28 -4.89
CA SER A 19 3.43 1.83 -4.17
C SER A 19 3.00 2.69 -2.98
N LEU A 20 1.93 3.48 -3.11
CA LEU A 20 1.31 4.20 -2.00
C LEU A 20 0.83 3.25 -0.90
N GLY A 21 0.16 2.15 -1.25
CA GLY A 21 -0.27 1.14 -0.28
C GLY A 21 0.90 0.53 0.50
N ILE A 22 2.02 0.24 -0.17
CA ILE A 22 3.25 -0.25 0.47
C ILE A 22 3.84 0.80 1.40
N MET A 23 3.91 2.07 0.97
CA MET A 23 4.40 3.18 1.80
C MET A 23 3.52 3.38 3.05
N VAL A 24 2.21 3.18 2.94
CA VAL A 24 1.31 3.23 4.10
C VAL A 24 1.59 2.09 5.09
N ILE A 25 1.89 0.88 4.61
CA ILE A 25 2.36 -0.20 5.49
C ILE A 25 3.65 0.20 6.18
N GLU A 26 4.62 0.76 5.45
CA GLU A 26 5.90 1.22 5.99
C GLU A 26 5.73 2.31 7.06
N MET A 27 4.80 3.26 6.88
CA MET A 27 4.49 4.28 7.90
C MET A 27 3.94 3.67 9.20
N VAL A 28 3.30 2.50 9.13
CA VAL A 28 2.68 1.84 10.30
C VAL A 28 3.65 0.86 10.95
N ASP A 29 4.30 0.02 10.14
CA ASP A 29 5.15 -1.09 10.60
C ASP A 29 6.64 -0.70 10.71
N GLY A 30 7.01 0.50 10.23
CA GLY A 30 8.37 1.06 10.23
C GLY A 30 9.25 0.62 9.06
N GLU A 31 8.84 -0.40 8.32
CA GLU A 31 9.54 -0.93 7.15
C GLU A 31 8.55 -1.54 6.15
N PRO A 32 8.90 -1.60 4.85
CA PRO A 32 8.04 -2.23 3.87
C PRO A 32 7.97 -3.75 4.08
N PRO A 33 6.92 -4.42 3.56
CA PRO A 33 6.85 -5.87 3.54
C PRO A 33 8.11 -6.49 2.92
N LEU A 34 8.61 -7.57 3.50
CA LEU A 34 9.74 -8.36 2.99
C LEU A 34 11.08 -7.62 3.00
N PHE A 35 11.22 -6.55 3.81
CA PHE A 35 12.44 -5.73 3.88
C PHE A 35 13.73 -6.52 4.14
N HIS A 36 13.66 -7.60 4.92
CA HIS A 36 14.83 -8.46 5.24
C HIS A 36 15.07 -9.60 4.24
N CYS A 37 14.21 -9.78 3.23
CA CYS A 37 14.37 -10.81 2.20
C CYS A 37 15.29 -10.32 1.08
N ARG A 38 15.91 -11.26 0.34
CA ARG A 38 16.65 -10.88 -0.87
C ARG A 38 15.68 -10.29 -1.91
N PRO A 39 16.10 -9.34 -2.77
CA PRO A 39 15.22 -8.76 -3.78
C PRO A 39 14.53 -9.79 -4.67
N THR A 40 15.22 -10.88 -5.04
CA THR A 40 14.67 -11.98 -5.83
C THR A 40 13.57 -12.74 -5.10
N GLU A 41 13.76 -13.02 -3.81
CA GLU A 41 12.77 -13.69 -2.95
C GLU A 41 11.55 -12.80 -2.74
N ALA A 42 11.76 -11.49 -2.52
CA ALA A 42 10.68 -10.53 -2.39
C ALA A 42 9.84 -10.42 -3.68
N MET A 43 10.49 -10.37 -4.85
CA MET A 43 9.79 -10.37 -6.14
C MET A 43 8.97 -11.64 -6.37
N GLN A 44 9.51 -12.82 -6.02
CA GLN A 44 8.77 -14.08 -6.08
C GLN A 44 7.56 -14.07 -5.15
N PHE A 45 7.73 -13.60 -3.92
CA PHE A 45 6.63 -13.49 -2.97
C PHE A 45 5.52 -12.58 -3.51
N ILE A 46 5.88 -11.38 -3.98
CA ILE A 46 4.91 -10.43 -4.56
C ILE A 46 4.20 -11.05 -5.76
N ARG A 47 4.85 -11.88 -6.58
CA ARG A 47 4.24 -12.54 -7.74
C ARG A 47 3.29 -13.68 -7.38
N ASP A 48 3.62 -14.46 -6.35
CA ASP A 48 3.04 -15.79 -6.13
C ASP A 48 2.15 -15.87 -4.87
N HIS A 49 2.25 -14.93 -3.92
CA HIS A 49 1.57 -15.00 -2.62
C HIS A 49 0.45 -13.96 -2.46
N SER A 50 -0.19 -13.96 -1.29
CA SER A 50 -1.28 -13.05 -0.92
C SER A 50 -0.84 -11.58 -0.92
N ASN A 51 -1.84 -10.67 -0.87
CA ASN A 51 -1.58 -9.25 -0.79
C ASN A 51 -0.79 -8.92 0.48
N PRO A 52 0.12 -7.94 0.42
CA PRO A 52 0.78 -7.43 1.61
C PRO A 52 -0.25 -6.92 2.61
N SER A 53 0.01 -7.17 3.89
CA SER A 53 -0.81 -6.71 5.01
C SER A 53 0.08 -6.15 6.10
N LEU A 54 -0.52 -5.39 7.01
CA LEU A 54 0.15 -4.98 8.26
C LEU A 54 0.54 -6.21 9.08
N ARG A 55 1.60 -6.08 9.89
CA ARG A 55 2.02 -7.10 10.86
C ARG A 55 0.97 -7.34 11.95
N HIS A 56 0.33 -6.26 12.40
CA HIS A 56 -0.66 -6.25 13.47
C HIS A 56 -1.95 -5.55 13.02
N PRO A 57 -2.71 -6.13 12.07
CA PRO A 57 -3.91 -5.49 11.51
C PRO A 57 -4.97 -5.19 12.59
N GLU A 58 -4.99 -5.96 13.69
CA GLU A 58 -5.89 -5.74 14.83
C GLU A 58 -5.67 -4.42 15.57
N LYS A 59 -4.48 -3.82 15.44
CA LYS A 59 -4.14 -2.51 16.03
C LYS A 59 -4.47 -1.33 15.11
N ALA A 60 -4.76 -1.61 13.84
CA ALA A 60 -5.08 -0.59 12.86
C ALA A 60 -6.58 -0.26 12.87
N SER A 61 -6.91 0.98 12.52
CA SER A 61 -8.31 1.37 12.38
C SER A 61 -8.98 0.64 11.20
N PRO A 62 -10.28 0.30 11.30
CA PRO A 62 -11.01 -0.31 10.19
C PRO A 62 -10.94 0.51 8.89
N LEU A 63 -10.91 1.85 9.00
CA LEU A 63 -10.81 2.75 7.85
C LEU A 63 -9.44 2.68 7.16
N LEU A 64 -8.36 2.49 7.91
CA LEU A 64 -7.03 2.30 7.35
C LEU A 64 -6.93 0.95 6.64
N LEU A 65 -7.44 -0.12 7.25
CA LEU A 65 -7.47 -1.45 6.62
C LEU A 65 -8.29 -1.44 5.33
N ASP A 66 -9.43 -0.75 5.34
CA ASP A 66 -10.31 -0.57 4.18
C ASP A 66 -9.69 0.31 3.08
N PHE A 67 -8.83 1.26 3.45
CA PHE A 67 -8.03 2.03 2.49
C PHE A 67 -6.95 1.14 1.83
N LEU A 68 -6.22 0.37 2.64
CA LEU A 68 -5.18 -0.55 2.18
C LEU A 68 -5.74 -1.63 1.26
N SER A 69 -6.91 -2.20 1.58
CA SER A 69 -7.56 -3.24 0.76
C SER A 69 -7.90 -2.74 -0.66
N LYS A 70 -8.18 -1.44 -0.82
CA LYS A 70 -8.45 -0.79 -2.11
C LYS A 70 -7.19 -0.41 -2.89
N ALA A 71 -6.10 -0.12 -2.17
CA ALA A 71 -4.82 0.25 -2.77
C ALA A 71 -3.98 -0.98 -3.17
N LEU A 72 -4.04 -2.07 -2.39
CA LEU A 72 -3.24 -3.29 -2.56
C LEU A 72 -4.02 -4.41 -3.29
N VAL A 73 -4.74 -4.04 -4.36
CA VAL A 73 -5.41 -5.01 -5.25
C VAL A 73 -4.42 -5.48 -6.32
N ARG A 74 -4.30 -6.79 -6.54
CA ARG A 74 -3.33 -7.35 -7.51
C ARG A 74 -3.68 -7.01 -8.95
N ASP A 75 -4.96 -7.08 -9.27
CA ASP A 75 -5.48 -6.66 -10.56
C ASP A 75 -5.47 -5.13 -10.63
N GLY A 76 -4.62 -4.58 -11.48
CA GLY A 76 -4.46 -3.14 -11.67
C GLY A 76 -5.74 -2.44 -12.15
N GLU A 77 -6.59 -3.13 -12.93
CA GLU A 77 -7.85 -2.56 -13.43
C GLU A 77 -8.91 -2.44 -12.33
N GLN A 78 -8.86 -3.34 -11.35
CA GLN A 78 -9.75 -3.34 -10.19
C GLN A 78 -9.24 -2.48 -9.04
N ARG A 79 -7.95 -2.11 -9.06
CA ARG A 79 -7.32 -1.26 -8.05
C ARG A 79 -7.96 0.12 -8.06
N SER A 80 -8.16 0.70 -6.86
CA SER A 80 -8.75 2.03 -6.78
C SER A 80 -7.84 3.09 -7.39
N THR A 81 -8.40 4.05 -8.11
CA THR A 81 -7.63 5.18 -8.66
C THR A 81 -7.36 6.24 -7.58
N ALA A 82 -6.35 7.09 -7.80
CA ALA A 82 -6.07 8.24 -6.94
C ALA A 82 -7.32 9.09 -6.67
N ARG A 83 -8.11 9.37 -7.72
CA ARG A 83 -9.35 10.15 -7.62
C ARG A 83 -10.40 9.50 -6.73
N LYS A 84 -10.49 8.16 -6.72
CA LYS A 84 -11.39 7.42 -5.82
C LYS A 84 -10.85 7.46 -4.38
N LEU A 85 -9.55 7.21 -4.20
CA LEU A 85 -8.92 7.19 -2.88
C LEU A 85 -8.92 8.56 -2.19
N LEU A 86 -8.80 9.66 -2.93
CA LEU A 86 -8.94 11.03 -2.39
C LEU A 86 -10.28 11.27 -1.67
N ARG A 87 -11.31 10.49 -1.99
CA ARG A 87 -12.65 10.59 -1.37
C ARG A 87 -12.85 9.58 -0.25
N HIS A 88 -11.85 8.74 0.05
CA HIS A 88 -11.95 7.69 1.05
C HIS A 88 -12.14 8.28 2.46
N PRO A 89 -13.00 7.71 3.31
CA PRO A 89 -13.23 8.25 4.66
C PRO A 89 -11.97 8.35 5.52
N PHE A 90 -10.99 7.45 5.33
CA PHE A 90 -9.68 7.51 5.99
C PHE A 90 -8.99 8.88 5.81
N LEU A 91 -8.99 9.45 4.60
CA LEU A 91 -8.33 10.73 4.33
C LEU A 91 -9.08 11.93 4.92
N LYS A 92 -10.34 11.77 5.32
CA LYS A 92 -11.07 12.82 6.07
C LYS A 92 -10.54 12.98 7.49
N GLN A 93 -9.72 12.04 7.97
CA GLN A 93 -9.07 12.09 9.28
C GLN A 93 -7.68 12.76 9.23
N ALA A 94 -7.28 13.30 8.07
CA ALA A 94 -6.00 13.97 7.91
C ALA A 94 -5.87 15.15 8.88
N ALA A 95 -4.79 15.17 9.66
CA ALA A 95 -4.46 16.25 10.57
C ALA A 95 -3.88 17.46 9.80
N SER A 96 -3.81 18.61 10.47
CA SER A 96 -3.15 19.80 9.90
C SER A 96 -1.65 19.57 9.69
N PRO A 97 -1.00 20.26 8.73
CA PRO A 97 0.44 20.12 8.50
C PRO A 97 1.31 20.34 9.75
N SER A 98 0.85 21.17 10.70
CA SER A 98 1.53 21.41 11.97
C SER A 98 1.70 20.16 12.85
N SER A 99 0.85 19.14 12.68
CA SER A 99 0.98 17.87 13.41
C SER A 99 2.24 17.08 13.00
N LEU A 100 2.68 17.20 11.75
CA LEU A 100 3.90 16.55 11.26
C LEU A 100 5.16 17.20 11.82
N ALA A 101 5.14 18.51 12.08
CA ALA A 101 6.29 19.23 12.64
C ALA A 101 6.67 18.74 14.04
N GLN A 102 5.77 18.06 14.76
CA GLN A 102 6.05 17.48 16.08
C GLN A 102 6.81 16.14 16.01
N LEU A 103 6.93 15.56 14.80
CA LEU A 103 7.59 14.27 14.56
C LEU A 103 9.01 14.43 14.00
N LEU A 104 9.41 15.67 13.68
CA LEU A 104 10.73 16.04 13.16
C LEU A 104 11.58 16.65 14.29
#